data_AF-A0A6G3MMP6-F1
#
_entry.id   AF-A0A6G3MMP6-F1
#
_cell.length_a   1.000
_cell.length_b   1.000
_cell.length_c   1.000
_cell.angle_alpha   90.00
_cell.angle_beta   90.00
_cell.angle_gamma   90.00
#
_symmetry.space_group_name_H-M   'P 1'
#
loop_
_entity.id
_entity.type
_entity.pdbx_description
1 polymer ?
#
loop_
_entity_poly.entity_id
_entity_poly.type
_entity_poly.pdbx_seq_one_letter_code
_entity_poly.pdbx_strand_id
1 'polypeptide(L)'
;SGRFMLKSALCLAVAKYNRFELYAVTENGLDPILQLNIHGKITNLASYRQKHEQKDFIIMLTESLNISVLEYDQVRNMIITRCSGNINDRLKRNDSGEPILRVDPTNSYALIRVFDGILKIISLDVKGEGT
;
A
#
# COMPACT_ATOMS: atom_id res chain seq x y z
N SER A 1 6.48 -8.15 1.37
CA SER A 1 7.87 -7.69 1.51
C SER A 1 8.23 -6.87 0.28
N GLY A 2 9.22 -5.98 0.39
CA GLY A 2 9.60 -5.10 -0.72
C GLY A 2 10.92 -4.40 -0.45
N ARG A 3 11.40 -3.62 -1.41
CA ARG A 3 12.63 -2.83 -1.38
C ARG A 3 12.28 -1.35 -1.19
N PHE A 4 11.90 -0.97 0.03
CA PHE A 4 11.40 0.38 0.34
C PHE A 4 12.51 1.40 0.64
N MET A 5 13.70 0.96 1.05
CA MET A 5 14.83 1.85 1.38
C MET A 5 15.78 2.06 0.18
N LEU A 6 16.30 0.95 -0.34
CA LEU A 6 17.28 0.88 -1.43
C LEU A 6 16.98 -0.37 -2.28
N LYS A 7 17.49 -0.40 -3.52
CA LYS A 7 17.26 -1.51 -4.45
C LYS A 7 17.79 -2.87 -3.97
N SER A 8 18.76 -2.90 -3.06
CA SER A 8 19.38 -4.12 -2.53
C SER A 8 18.80 -4.60 -1.20
N ALA A 9 18.19 -3.72 -0.41
CA ALA A 9 17.74 -4.03 0.93
C ALA A 9 16.31 -4.60 0.91
N LEU A 10 16.14 -5.83 1.36
CA LEU A 10 14.82 -6.42 1.56
C LEU A 10 14.22 -5.91 2.86
N CYS A 11 12.96 -5.51 2.81
CA CYS A 11 12.19 -5.05 3.94
C CYS A 11 10.89 -5.84 4.07
N LEU A 12 10.42 -5.97 5.32
CA LEU A 12 9.13 -6.54 5.66
C LEU A 12 8.22 -5.44 6.22
N ALA A 13 7.12 -5.19 5.51
CA ALA A 13 6.06 -4.32 5.99
C ALA A 13 4.94 -5.19 6.59
N VAL A 14 4.51 -4.86 7.81
CA VAL A 14 3.54 -5.65 8.58
C VAL A 14 2.40 -4.76 9.02
N ALA A 15 1.17 -5.25 8.82
CA ALA A 15 -0.04 -4.64 9.35
C ALA A 15 -0.56 -5.47 10.52
N LYS A 16 -0.76 -4.85 11.68
CA LYS A 16 -1.36 -5.44 12.88
C LYS A 16 -2.56 -4.61 13.29
N TYR A 17 -3.75 -4.97 12.80
CA TYR A 17 -4.97 -4.20 12.98
C TYR A 17 -4.85 -2.77 12.43
N ASN A 18 -4.57 -1.78 13.27
CA ASN A 18 -4.35 -0.38 12.86
C ASN A 18 -2.87 0.04 12.94
N ARG A 19 -1.96 -0.87 13.27
CA ARG A 19 -0.54 -0.59 13.40
C ARG A 19 0.22 -1.02 12.16
N PHE A 20 1.03 -0.11 11.62
CA PHE A 20 1.98 -0.38 10.55
C PHE A 20 3.38 -0.45 11.12
N GLU A 21 4.11 -1.50 10.78
CA GLU A 21 5.50 -1.72 11.16
C GLU A 21 6.34 -2.00 9.92
N LEU A 22 7.56 -1.46 9.90
CA LEU A 22 8.53 -1.70 8.85
C LEU A 22 9.81 -2.27 9.46
N TYR A 23 10.31 -3.35 8.87
CA TYR A 23 11.52 -4.04 9.30
C TYR A 23 12.51 -4.17 8.14
N ALA A 24 13.80 -4.06 8.43
CA ALA A 24 14.86 -4.54 7.55
C ALA A 24 15.01 -6.05 7.75
N VAL A 25 15.14 -6.79 6.65
CA VAL A 25 15.47 -8.22 6.71
C VAL A 25 16.99 -8.34 6.65
N THR A 26 17.58 -8.89 7.71
CA THR A 26 19.02 -9.11 7.85
C THR A 26 19.31 -10.59 8.08
N GLU A 27 20.58 -10.98 8.01
CA GLU A 27 21.00 -12.37 8.28
C GLU A 27 20.65 -12.81 9.72
N ASN A 28 20.61 -11.87 10.66
CA ASN A 28 20.29 -12.12 12.07
C ASN A 28 18.78 -12.07 12.36
N GLY A 29 17.93 -11.74 11.38
CA GLY A 29 16.49 -11.68 11.53
C GLY A 29 15.86 -10.38 11.03
N LEU A 30 15.04 -9.76 11.89
CA LEU A 30 14.26 -8.56 11.55
C LEU A 30 14.66 -7.39 12.44
N ASP A 31 15.28 -6.38 11.84
CA ASP A 31 15.64 -5.14 12.53
C ASP A 31 14.51 -4.12 12.35
N PRO A 32 13.92 -3.58 13.43
CA PRO A 32 12.84 -2.60 13.32
C PRO A 32 13.35 -1.29 12.73
N ILE A 33 12.66 -0.78 11.71
CA ILE A 33 12.94 0.52 11.09
C ILE A 33 12.04 1.59 11.71
N LEU A 34 10.72 1.39 11.62
CA LEU A 34 9.72 2.31 12.17
C LEU A 34 8.42 1.60 12.51
N GLN A 35 7.62 2.27 13.33
CA GLN A 35 6.26 1.87 13.66
C GLN A 35 5.37 3.11 13.75
N LEU A 36 4.15 3.03 13.20
CA LEU A 36 3.16 4.08 13.32
C LEU A 36 1.74 3.50 13.36
N ASN A 37 0.80 4.30 13.88
CA ASN A 37 -0.61 3.98 13.88
C ASN A 37 -1.31 4.61 12.68
N ILE A 38 -2.20 3.85 12.05
CA ILE A 38 -3.06 4.26 10.95
C ILE A 38 -4.45 4.58 11.50
N HIS A 39 -5.07 5.62 10.97
CA HIS A 39 -6.47 5.94 11.25
C HIS A 39 -7.40 4.94 10.54
N GLY A 40 -7.66 3.82 11.20
CA GLY A 40 -8.54 2.75 10.73
C GLY A 40 -7.87 1.39 10.73
N LYS A 41 -8.68 0.34 10.67
CA LYS A 41 -8.20 -1.04 10.52
C LYS A 41 -7.63 -1.22 9.11
N ILE A 42 -6.37 -1.64 9.02
CA ILE A 42 -5.71 -2.01 7.78
C ILE A 42 -6.25 -3.38 7.36
N THR A 43 -6.89 -3.45 6.20
CA THR A 43 -7.41 -4.71 5.64
C THR A 43 -6.45 -5.32 4.64
N ASN A 44 -5.75 -4.47 3.87
CA ASN A 44 -4.80 -4.93 2.86
C ASN A 44 -3.55 -4.06 2.84
N LEU A 45 -2.43 -4.73 2.58
CA LEU A 45 -1.12 -4.13 2.39
C LEU A 45 -0.44 -4.85 1.23
N ALA A 46 0.01 -4.10 0.22
CA ALA A 46 0.80 -4.64 -0.88
C ALA A 46 1.94 -3.69 -1.24
N SER A 47 2.98 -4.22 -1.86
CA SER A 47 4.10 -3.45 -2.39
C SER A 47 4.12 -3.52 -3.90
N TYR A 48 4.55 -2.43 -4.53
CA TYR A 48 4.69 -2.36 -5.98
C TYR A 48 5.78 -1.37 -6.37
N ARG A 49 6.25 -1.42 -7.60
CA ARG A 49 7.26 -0.49 -8.13
C ARG A 49 6.73 0.22 -9.36
N GLN A 50 6.68 1.56 -9.31
CA GLN A 50 6.34 2.36 -10.50
C GLN A 50 7.47 2.29 -11.54
N LYS A 51 7.14 2.57 -12.79
CA LYS A 51 8.15 2.67 -13.85
C LYS A 51 9.15 3.77 -13.48
N HIS A 52 10.42 3.52 -13.77
CA HIS A 52 11.55 4.42 -13.49
C HIS A 52 11.88 4.67 -12.02
N GLU A 53 11.09 4.14 -11.08
CA GLU A 53 11.36 4.25 -9.65
C GLU A 53 12.31 3.14 -9.16
N GLN A 54 13.21 3.52 -8.26
CA GLN A 54 14.23 2.59 -7.75
C GLN A 54 13.79 1.86 -6.48
N LYS A 55 12.78 2.40 -5.81
CA LYS A 55 12.21 1.88 -4.56
C LYS A 55 10.79 1.40 -4.80
N ASP A 56 10.35 0.48 -3.95
CA ASP A 56 8.97 0.04 -3.93
C ASP A 56 8.13 1.04 -3.11
N PHE A 57 6.89 1.21 -3.53
CA PHE A 57 5.84 1.90 -2.78
C PHE A 57 4.99 0.87 -2.04
N ILE A 58 4.27 1.34 -1.03
CA ILE A 58 3.27 0.56 -0.31
C ILE A 58 1.90 1.09 -0.68
N ILE A 59 1.02 0.21 -1.13
CA ILE A 59 -0.40 0.51 -1.26
C ILE A 59 -1.15 -0.13 -0.09
N MET A 60 -1.94 0.70 0.59
CA MET A 60 -2.67 0.33 1.79
C MET A 60 -4.17 0.58 1.59
N LEU A 61 -4.99 -0.36 2.04
CA LEU A 61 -6.44 -0.22 2.09
C LEU A 61 -6.93 -0.41 3.53
N THR A 62 -7.83 0.45 3.97
CA THR A 62 -8.51 0.31 5.26
C THR A 62 -9.92 -0.24 5.12
N GLU A 63 -10.50 -0.68 6.24
CA GLU A 63 -11.89 -1.14 6.32
C GLU A 63 -12.91 -0.06 5.93
N SER A 64 -12.60 1.22 6.17
CA SER A 64 -13.41 2.36 5.72
C SER A 64 -13.19 2.73 4.24
N LEU A 65 -12.51 1.87 3.48
CA LEU A 65 -12.18 2.05 2.07
C LEU A 65 -11.34 3.30 1.76
N ASN A 66 -10.53 3.73 2.73
CA ASN A 66 -9.47 4.69 2.46
C ASN A 66 -8.29 3.94 1.85
N ILE A 67 -7.87 4.38 0.66
CA ILE A 67 -6.68 3.89 -0.03
C ILE A 67 -5.58 4.93 0.06
N SER A 68 -4.35 4.47 0.29
CA SER A 68 -3.16 5.32 0.32
C SER A 68 -2.00 4.66 -0.39
N VAL A 69 -1.21 5.46 -1.10
CA VAL A 69 0.11 5.12 -1.62
C VAL A 69 1.15 5.80 -0.73
N LEU A 70 2.04 5.00 -0.17
CA LEU A 70 3.01 5.39 0.84
C LEU A 70 4.43 5.13 0.32
N GLU A 71 5.33 6.07 0.59
CA GLU A 71 6.77 5.97 0.32
C GLU A 71 7.53 6.06 1.66
N TYR A 72 8.61 5.30 1.81
CA TYR A 72 9.51 5.46 2.96
C TYR A 72 10.65 6.42 2.63
N ASP A 73 10.71 7.53 3.36
CA ASP A 73 11.81 8.49 3.32
C ASP A 73 12.88 8.10 4.34
N GLN A 74 14.00 7.61 3.82
CA GLN A 74 15.15 7.18 4.63
C GLN A 74 15.88 8.35 5.29
N VAL A 75 15.86 9.56 4.70
CA VAL A 75 16.55 10.73 5.26
C VAL A 75 15.79 11.23 6.49
N ARG A 76 14.47 11.26 6.39
CA ARG A 76 13.60 11.71 7.49
C ARG A 76 13.16 10.59 8.44
N ASN A 77 13.49 9.34 8.11
CA ASN A 77 13.01 8.13 8.77
C ASN A 77 11.48 8.17 9.00
N MET A 78 10.73 8.42 7.93
CA MET A 78 9.28 8.57 8.01
C MET A 78 8.55 8.04 6.79
N ILE A 79 7.25 7.77 6.94
CA ILE A 79 6.37 7.45 5.82
C ILE A 79 5.77 8.73 5.24
N ILE A 80 5.91 8.89 3.93
CA ILE A 80 5.31 9.97 3.14
C ILE A 80 4.11 9.43 2.39
N THR A 81 2.95 10.08 2.54
CA THR A 81 1.76 9.78 1.72
C THR A 81 1.91 10.46 0.36
N ARG A 82 2.04 9.67 -0.71
CA ARG A 82 2.15 10.16 -2.09
C ARG A 82 0.79 10.46 -2.71
N CYS A 83 -0.19 9.62 -2.40
CA CYS A 83 -1.56 9.77 -2.85
C CYS A 83 -2.48 9.11 -1.82
N SER A 84 -3.68 9.65 -1.67
CA SER A 84 -4.72 9.06 -0.84
C SER A 84 -6.10 9.39 -1.37
N GLY A 85 -7.08 8.52 -1.12
CA GLY A 85 -8.47 8.76 -1.48
C GLY A 85 -9.42 7.81 -0.78
N ASN A 86 -10.71 8.07 -0.87
CA ASN A 86 -11.74 7.13 -0.45
C ASN A 86 -12.43 6.55 -1.68
N ILE A 87 -12.48 5.22 -1.79
CA ILE A 87 -13.02 4.53 -2.97
C ILE A 87 -14.43 3.98 -2.75
N ASN A 88 -15.08 4.37 -1.65
CA ASN A 88 -16.43 3.94 -1.33
C ASN A 88 -17.43 4.50 -2.33
N ASP A 89 -18.37 3.65 -2.75
CA ASP A 89 -19.48 4.08 -3.60
C ASP A 89 -20.64 4.62 -2.76
N ARG A 90 -21.39 5.58 -3.33
CA ARG A 90 -22.59 6.11 -2.66
C ARG A 90 -23.67 5.03 -2.47
N LEU A 91 -23.71 4.05 -3.37
CA LEU A 91 -24.62 2.92 -3.31
C LEU A 91 -24.01 1.85 -2.41
N LYS A 92 -24.30 1.93 -1.11
CA LYS A 92 -23.92 0.88 -0.15
C LYS A 92 -24.70 -0.39 -0.49
N ARG A 93 -23.99 -1.44 -0.89
CA ARG A 93 -24.53 -2.80 -0.88
C ARG A 93 -24.03 -3.48 0.39
N ASN A 94 -24.91 -4.23 1.05
CA ASN A 94 -24.52 -5.08 2.16
C ASN A 94 -23.72 -6.24 1.58
N ASP A 95 -22.41 -6.12 1.60
CA ASP A 95 -21.52 -7.26 1.38
C ASP A 95 -21.02 -7.75 2.74
N SER A 96 -20.81 -9.06 2.82
CA SER A 96 -20.36 -9.78 4.01
C SER A 96 -18.84 -9.89 4.09
N GLY A 97 -18.12 -9.67 2.98
CA GLY A 97 -16.67 -9.86 2.89
C GLY A 97 -15.84 -8.61 3.21
N GLU A 98 -14.62 -8.81 3.71
CA GLU A 98 -13.61 -7.76 3.74
C GLU A 98 -13.16 -7.42 2.30
N PRO A 99 -12.83 -6.14 2.02
CA PRO A 99 -12.33 -5.75 0.72
C PRO A 99 -11.00 -6.44 0.44
N ILE A 100 -10.72 -6.74 -0.83
CA ILE A 100 -9.47 -7.39 -1.26
C ILE A 100 -8.74 -6.45 -2.21
N LEU A 101 -7.47 -6.20 -1.94
CA LEU A 101 -6.56 -5.47 -2.82
C LEU A 101 -5.47 -6.40 -3.33
N ARG A 102 -5.23 -6.37 -4.64
CA ARG A 102 -4.09 -7.04 -5.30
C ARG A 102 -3.44 -6.09 -6.29
N VAL A 103 -2.11 -6.12 -6.33
CA VAL A 103 -1.34 -5.45 -7.37
C VAL A 103 -1.08 -6.45 -8.49
N ASP A 104 -1.30 -6.02 -9.72
CA ASP A 104 -0.98 -6.81 -10.91
C ASP A 104 0.55 -7.04 -11.01
N PRO A 105 1.02 -8.23 -11.46
CA PRO A 105 2.45 -8.51 -11.61
C PRO A 105 3.23 -7.51 -12.46
N THR A 106 2.58 -6.80 -13.39
CA THR A 106 3.25 -5.76 -14.21
C THR A 106 3.41 -4.43 -13.48
N ASN A 107 2.92 -4.30 -12.24
CA ASN A 107 2.88 -3.08 -11.43
C ASN A 107 2.12 -1.90 -12.07
N SER A 108 1.26 -2.19 -13.06
CA SER A 108 0.52 -1.14 -13.78
C SER A 108 -0.82 -0.83 -13.12
N TYR A 109 -1.41 -1.81 -12.42
CA TYR A 109 -2.76 -1.69 -11.86
C TYR A 109 -2.87 -2.29 -10.46
N ALA A 110 -3.72 -1.69 -9.64
CA ALA A 110 -4.26 -2.30 -8.44
C ALA A 110 -5.73 -2.67 -8.68
N LEU A 111 -6.05 -3.93 -8.40
CA LEU A 111 -7.37 -4.52 -8.48
C LEU A 111 -7.96 -4.56 -7.07
N ILE A 112 -9.16 -4.00 -6.91
CA ILE A 112 -9.83 -3.90 -5.61
C ILE A 112 -11.25 -4.44 -5.72
N ARG A 113 -11.49 -5.60 -5.11
CA ARG A 113 -12.87 -6.05 -4.86
C ARG A 113 -13.36 -5.33 -3.62
N VAL A 114 -14.31 -4.42 -3.80
CA VAL A 114 -14.95 -3.69 -2.70
C VAL A 114 -16.19 -4.43 -2.21
N PHE A 115 -17.02 -4.87 -3.16
CA PHE A 115 -18.23 -5.63 -2.90
C PHE A 115 -18.36 -6.77 -3.92
N ASP A 116 -19.23 -7.74 -3.64
CA ASP A 116 -19.61 -8.79 -4.56
C ASP A 116 -20.17 -8.20 -5.86
N GLY A 117 -19.56 -8.63 -6.97
CA GLY A 117 -19.86 -8.13 -8.32
C GLY A 117 -19.25 -6.76 -8.67
N ILE A 118 -18.49 -6.12 -7.77
CA ILE A 118 -17.82 -4.84 -8.03
C ILE A 118 -16.30 -4.98 -7.88
N LEU A 119 -15.61 -4.85 -9.02
CA LEU A 119 -14.16 -4.77 -9.11
C LEU A 119 -13.76 -3.36 -9.55
N LYS A 120 -13.02 -2.65 -8.70
CA LYS A 120 -12.39 -1.37 -9.05
C LYS A 120 -10.97 -1.61 -9.52
N ILE A 121 -10.55 -0.84 -10.53
CA ILE A 121 -9.21 -0.89 -11.10
C ILE A 121 -8.59 0.49 -10.96
N ILE A 122 -7.42 0.57 -10.36
CA ILE A 122 -6.67 1.82 -10.17
C ILE A 122 -5.38 1.72 -10.96
N SER A 123 -5.11 2.72 -11.82
CA SER A 123 -3.81 2.88 -12.47
C SER A 123 -2.75 3.24 -11.43
N LEU A 124 -1.66 2.49 -11.41
CA LEU A 124 -0.52 2.75 -10.54
C LEU A 124 0.55 3.62 -11.21
N ASP A 125 0.48 3.76 -12.53
CA ASP A 125 1.30 4.71 -13.27
C ASP A 125 0.76 6.12 -13.04
N VAL A 126 1.64 7.04 -12.65
CA VAL A 126 1.34 8.46 -12.69
C VAL A 126 1.40 8.85 -14.16
N LYS A 127 0.25 8.90 -14.82
CA LYS A 127 0.17 9.76 -16.00
C LYS A 127 0.41 11.16 -15.47
N GLY A 128 1.60 11.70 -15.71
CA GLY A 128 1.83 13.13 -15.58
C GLY A 128 0.66 13.83 -16.24
N GLU A 129 0.10 14.82 -15.56
CA GLU A 129 -0.87 15.71 -16.16
C GLU A 129 -0.37 16.08 -17.56
N GLY A 130 -1.24 15.89 -18.56
CA GLY A 130 -0.94 16.34 -19.91
C GLY A 130 -0.59 17.82 -19.88
N THR A 131 0.40 18.18 -20.69
CA THR A 131 0.58 19.49 -21.37
C THR A 131 -0.01 20.73 -20.70
#